data_AF-A0A430KLH4-F1
#
_entry.id   AF-A0A430KLH4-F1
#
_cell.length_a   1.000
_cell.length_b   1.000
_cell.length_c   1.000
_cell.angle_alpha   90.00
_cell.angle_beta   90.00
_cell.angle_gamma   90.00
#
_symmetry.space_group_name_H-M   'P 1'
#
loop_
_entity.id
_entity.type
_entity.pdbx_description
1 polymer ?
#
loop_
_entity_poly.entity_id
_entity_poly.type
_entity_poly.pdbx_seq_one_letter_code
_entity_poly.pdbx_strand_id
1 'polypeptide(L)'
;MLGGISLWQLAILLVIVVLLFGTKKLRNLGGDLGGAVKGFKKAMNDEPKEEEKKIEADADFAETDSAAAKEQSKDEPKTDK
;
A
#
# COMPACT_ATOMS: atom_id res chain seq x y z
N MET A 1 26.30 19.04 17.42
CA MET A 1 25.26 19.89 16.79
C MET A 1 24.53 19.14 15.67
N LEU A 2 24.12 17.88 15.90
CA LEU A 2 23.49 17.03 14.86
C LEU A 2 22.31 16.21 15.41
N GLY A 3 21.72 16.64 16.53
CA GLY A 3 20.63 15.95 17.21
C GLY A 3 19.27 16.67 17.10
N GLY A 4 18.99 17.31 15.95
CA GLY A 4 17.83 18.18 15.78
C GLY A 4 16.67 17.59 14.98
N ILE A 5 16.89 16.48 14.26
CA ILE A 5 15.82 15.83 13.48
C ILE A 5 15.14 14.83 14.41
N SER A 6 14.20 15.33 15.21
CA SER A 6 13.35 14.46 16.01
C SER A 6 12.37 13.71 15.09
N LEU A 7 12.09 12.46 15.44
CA LEU A 7 11.17 11.57 14.71
C LEU A 7 9.80 12.22 14.45
N TRP A 8 9.36 13.08 15.38
CA TRP A 8 8.11 13.83 15.28
C TRP A 8 8.06 14.82 14.09
N GLN A 9 9.17 15.49 13.78
CA GLN A 9 9.28 16.40 12.66
C GLN A 9 9.21 15.63 11.34
N LEU A 10 9.86 14.45 11.29
CA LEU A 10 9.81 13.60 10.10
C LEU A 10 8.40 13.07 9.83
N ALA A 11 7.64 12.70 10.87
CA ALA A 11 6.25 12.28 10.75
C ALA A 11 5.35 13.41 10.20
N ILE A 12 5.50 14.63 10.72
CA ILE A 12 4.74 15.80 10.23
C ILE A 12 5.08 16.08 8.75
N LEU A 13 6.36 16.01 8.38
CA LEU A 13 6.79 16.19 7.00
C LEU A 13 6.20 15.11 6.07
N LEU A 14 6.18 13.85 6.51
CA LEU A 14 5.59 12.73 5.77
C LEU A 14 4.11 13.03 5.47
N VAL A 15 3.35 13.48 6.47
CA VAL A 15 1.91 13.80 6.29
C VAL A 15 1.73 14.88 5.22
N ILE A 16 2.55 15.94 5.23
CA ILE A 16 2.49 16.99 4.21
C ILE A 16 2.77 16.42 2.81
N VAL A 17 3.80 15.59 2.67
CA VAL A 17 4.13 14.94 1.38
C VAL A 17 2.97 14.06 0.90
N VAL A 18 2.36 13.27 1.79
CA VAL A 18 1.20 12.44 1.43
C VAL A 18 0.01 13.28 0.98
N LEU A 19 -0.25 14.42 1.61
CA LEU A 19 -1.33 15.32 1.22
C LEU A 19 -1.07 16.00 -0.14
N LEU A 20 0.18 16.38 -0.43
CA LEU A 20 0.54 17.01 -1.70
C LEU A 20 0.48 16.04 -2.89
N PHE A 21 1.02 14.85 -2.71
CA PHE A 21 1.10 13.85 -3.79
C PHE A 21 -0.13 12.94 -3.84
N GLY A 22 -0.90 12.86 -2.76
CA GLY A 22 -2.02 11.95 -2.57
C GLY A 22 -1.58 10.51 -2.28
N THR A 23 -2.39 9.78 -1.50
CA THR A 23 -2.12 8.37 -1.15
C THR A 23 -2.13 7.44 -2.37
N LYS A 24 -2.87 7.78 -3.43
CA LYS A 24 -2.98 6.95 -4.64
C LYS A 24 -1.67 6.87 -5.43
N LYS A 25 -0.95 8.00 -5.60
CA LYS A 25 0.36 8.00 -6.25
C LYS A 25 1.43 7.39 -5.36
N LEU A 26 1.41 7.69 -4.06
CA LEU A 26 2.34 7.09 -3.10
C LEU A 26 2.18 5.57 -2.98
N ARG A 27 0.95 5.04 -3.04
CA ARG A 27 0.71 3.58 -3.00
C ARG A 27 1.20 2.89 -4.26
N ASN A 28 0.96 3.49 -5.43
CA ASN A 28 1.40 2.93 -6.71
C ASN A 28 2.93 2.91 -6.80
N LEU A 29 3.60 4.02 -6.48
CA LEU A 29 5.06 4.11 -6.50
C LEU A 29 5.73 3.37 -5.32
N GLY A 30 5.08 3.38 -4.16
CA GLY A 30 5.58 2.74 -2.94
C GLY A 30 5.48 1.22 -2.97
N GLY A 31 4.54 0.64 -3.73
CA GLY A 31 4.48 -0.80 -3.96
C GLY A 31 5.71 -1.32 -4.70
N ASP A 32 6.09 -0.65 -5.79
CA ASP A 32 7.25 -1.04 -6.61
C ASP A 32 8.57 -0.86 -5.86
N LEU A 33 8.75 0.32 -5.24
CA LEU A 33 9.95 0.61 -4.45
C LEU A 33 10.02 -0.26 -3.18
N GLY A 34 8.88 -0.48 -2.52
CA GLY A 34 8.78 -1.31 -1.33
C GLY A 34 9.10 -2.78 -1.62
N GLY A 35 8.64 -3.31 -2.74
CA GLY A 35 8.96 -4.66 -3.19
C GLY A 35 10.47 -4.86 -3.42
N ALA A 36 11.11 -3.92 -4.12
CA ALA A 36 12.55 -3.94 -4.37
C ALA A 36 13.36 -3.88 -3.06
N VAL A 37 12.98 -2.98 -2.15
CA VAL A 37 13.65 -2.84 -0.84
C VAL A 37 13.42 -4.06 0.05
N LYS A 38 12.24 -4.70 0.00
CA LYS A 38 11.94 -5.94 0.75
C LYS A 38 12.84 -7.09 0.29
N GLY A 39 13.03 -7.27 -1.02
CA GLY A 39 13.94 -8.25 -1.58
C GLY A 39 15.40 -7.98 -1.21
N PHE A 40 15.82 -6.72 -1.27
CA PHE A 40 17.16 -6.30 -0.85
C PHE A 40 17.43 -6.57 0.63
N LYS A 41 16.48 -6.22 1.51
CA LYS A 41 16.59 -6.50 2.95
C LYS A 41 16.66 -8.00 3.21
N LYS A 42 15.86 -8.80 2.50
CA LYS A 42 15.90 -10.27 2.63
C LYS A 42 17.27 -10.83 2.26
N ALA A 43 17.80 -10.45 1.09
CA ALA A 43 19.12 -10.89 0.63
C ALA A 43 20.27 -10.43 1.54
N MET A 44 20.16 -9.24 2.15
CA MET A 44 21.15 -8.75 3.12
C MET A 44 21.06 -9.40 4.51
N ASN A 45 19.93 -10.00 4.87
CA ASN A 45 19.76 -10.69 6.15
C ASN A 45 19.89 -12.22 6.03
N ASP A 46 20.03 -12.77 4.81
CA ASP A 46 20.28 -14.19 4.52
C ASP A 46 21.74 -14.63 4.77
N GLU A 47 22.40 -14.07 5.80
CA GLU A 47 23.52 -14.75 6.46
C GLU A 47 22.97 -15.82 7.42
N PRO A 48 23.68 -16.95 7.65
CA PRO A 48 23.06 -18.23 7.97
C PRO A 48 22.52 -18.28 9.40
N LYS A 49 21.28 -17.83 9.58
CA LYS A 49 20.40 -18.26 10.66
C LYS A 49 18.99 -18.45 10.11
N GLU A 50 18.74 -19.72 9.81
CA GLU A 50 17.44 -20.37 9.97
C GLU A 50 16.31 -19.82 9.11
N GLU A 51 16.07 -20.58 8.04
CA GLU A 51 14.75 -20.85 7.48
C GLU A 51 13.74 -21.20 8.59
N GLU A 52 13.16 -20.23 9.28
CA GLU A 52 11.98 -20.50 10.09
C GLU A 52 10.90 -19.43 9.93
N LYS A 53 9.93 -19.83 9.09
CA LYS A 53 8.49 -19.55 9.18
C LYS A 53 8.01 -18.20 8.62
N LYS A 54 7.09 -18.34 7.66
CA LYS A 54 6.04 -17.39 7.23
C LYS A 54 6.47 -16.25 6.29
N ILE A 55 6.48 -16.55 4.99
CA ILE A 55 5.98 -15.58 4.00
C ILE A 55 4.95 -16.28 3.08
N GLU A 56 4.15 -17.19 3.65
CA GLU A 56 2.90 -17.67 3.07
C GLU A 56 1.76 -17.11 3.93
N ALA A 57 1.41 -15.85 3.69
CA ALA A 57 0.15 -15.19 4.00
C ALA A 57 0.33 -13.68 3.74
N ASP A 58 -0.63 -13.07 3.06
CA ASP A 58 -0.81 -11.62 2.97
C ASP A 58 0.24 -10.83 2.16
N ALA A 59 0.24 -11.05 0.85
CA ALA A 59 0.27 -9.92 -0.07
C ALA A 59 -0.86 -10.08 -1.11
N ASP A 60 -2.02 -10.58 -0.68
CA ASP A 60 -3.24 -10.39 -1.43
C ASP A 60 -3.75 -8.98 -1.11
N PHE A 61 -3.45 -8.04 -2.01
CA PHE A 61 -4.07 -6.72 -2.04
C PHE A 61 -5.12 -6.72 -3.16
N ALA A 62 -5.90 -7.80 -3.31
CA ALA A 62 -7.23 -7.75 -3.91
C ALA A 62 -8.22 -7.85 -2.73
N GLU A 63 -9.30 -7.08 -2.63
CA GLU A 63 -10.08 -6.36 -3.61
C GLU A 63 -10.99 -5.38 -2.83
N THR A 64 -11.54 -4.38 -3.54
CA THR A 64 -12.84 -3.70 -3.27
C THR A 64 -12.96 -2.87 -1.97
N ASP A 65 -13.37 -1.61 -1.97
CA ASP A 65 -14.68 -1.03 -2.35
C ASP A 65 -14.58 0.48 -1.97
N SER A 66 -15.34 1.48 -2.44
CA SER A 66 -16.53 1.54 -3.28
C SER A 66 -16.79 3.00 -3.68
N ALA A 67 -17.45 3.15 -4.82
CA ALA A 67 -18.46 4.14 -5.21
C ALA A 67 -18.67 5.46 -4.41
N ALA A 68 -18.52 6.58 -5.14
CA ALA A 68 -19.54 7.63 -5.30
C ALA A 68 -19.41 8.14 -6.76
N ALA A 69 -20.34 7.92 -7.67
CA ALA A 69 -21.74 8.31 -7.56
C ALA A 69 -22.75 7.27 -8.13
N LYS A 70 -23.75 6.96 -7.28
CA LYS A 70 -25.19 6.74 -7.59
C LYS A 70 -25.68 7.77 -8.64
N GLU A 71 -26.55 7.50 -9.60
CA GLU A 71 -28.00 7.18 -9.58
C GLU A 71 -28.43 7.39 -11.07
N GLN A 72 -29.33 6.68 -11.77
CA GLN A 72 -30.65 6.07 -11.52
C GLN A 72 -30.91 5.10 -12.70
N SER A 73 -31.40 3.87 -12.48
CA SER A 73 -32.84 3.47 -12.52
C SER A 73 -33.49 3.83 -13.87
N LYS A 74 -34.15 2.97 -14.65
CA LYS A 74 -35.18 1.95 -14.40
C LYS A 74 -35.54 1.45 -15.82
N ASP A 75 -35.71 0.18 -16.15
CA ASP A 75 -36.94 -0.57 -15.92
C ASP A 75 -36.69 -2.03 -16.32
N GLU A 76 -36.85 -2.87 -15.31
CA GLU A 76 -37.37 -4.23 -15.19
C GLU A 76 -38.14 -4.92 -16.37
N PRO A 77 -38.50 -6.22 -16.24
CA PRO A 77 -38.15 -7.29 -17.17
C PRO A 77 -39.36 -7.89 -17.91
N LYS A 78 -39.14 -8.88 -18.78
CA LYS A 78 -39.98 -10.10 -18.92
C LYS A 78 -39.41 -11.07 -19.97
N THR A 79 -39.10 -12.26 -19.46
CA THR A 79 -39.37 -13.62 -19.93
C THR A 79 -39.99 -13.87 -21.32
N ASP A 80 -39.61 -15.05 -21.84
CA ASP A 80 -40.30 -15.92 -22.80
C ASP A 80 -40.11 -15.65 -24.30
N LYS A 81 -39.25 -16.46 -24.93
CA LYS A 81 -39.72 -17.52 -25.84
C LYS A 81 -38.68 -18.62 -26.04
#